data_AF-A0A4R4KK51-F1
#
_entry.id   AF-A0A4R4KK51-F1
#
_cell.length_a   1.000
_cell.length_b   1.000
_cell.length_c   1.000
_cell.angle_alpha   90.00
_cell.angle_beta   90.00
_cell.angle_gamma   90.00
#
_symmetry.space_group_name_H-M   'P 1'
#
loop_
_entity.id
_entity.type
_entity.pdbx_description
1 polymer ?
#
loop_
_entity_poly.entity_id
_entity_poly.type
_entity_poly.pdbx_seq_one_letter_code
_entity_poly.pdbx_strand_id
1 'polypeptide(L)'
;MANKSNNLPEKFIIRFQTAAYLPSPYAHEYSLSFDTAHGSLAVDFVLNYLDRDELDLETILDEGFTENDDYAWKGTLPFVWKTRLQQMVQPKQLVLNSYISENDSLIEIEFQDEEEQQKIQFPADTELWDYFLQEIIQAIYEASGKERPFELRYLHIEKMESSLLNFQASFLHCTFQATLDQHPTVLLPWESVNELMATVFTAEFIPEEAYQRKPTQPGNYLYIGDDLWYAFGEGIVEPAPKSKILPKMQQLFDRLHQEILTKIGTI
;
A
#
# COMPACT_ATOMS: atom_id res chain seq x y z
N MET A 1 -17.82 35.17 -15.05
CA MET A 1 -16.68 34.25 -14.95
C MET A 1 -17.25 32.91 -14.50
N ALA A 2 -17.29 31.93 -15.41
CA ALA A 2 -17.89 30.63 -15.11
C ALA A 2 -17.03 29.89 -14.07
N ASN A 3 -17.66 29.41 -13.00
CA ASN A 3 -17.09 28.37 -12.14
C ASN A 3 -16.79 27.16 -13.03
N LYS A 4 -15.52 26.96 -13.40
CA LYS A 4 -15.08 25.64 -13.88
C LYS A 4 -15.26 24.70 -12.70
N SER A 5 -16.32 23.91 -12.70
CA SER A 5 -16.53 22.87 -11.72
C SER A 5 -15.30 21.97 -11.70
N ASN A 6 -14.77 21.69 -10.51
CA ASN A 6 -13.76 20.68 -10.21
C ASN A 6 -14.29 19.26 -10.50
N ASN A 7 -14.78 19.01 -11.70
CA ASN A 7 -15.30 17.71 -12.07
C ASN A 7 -14.16 16.87 -12.61
N LEU A 8 -14.06 15.65 -12.07
CA LEU A 8 -13.18 14.61 -12.58
C LEU A 8 -13.56 14.35 -14.05
N PRO A 9 -12.60 14.22 -14.97
CA PRO A 9 -12.89 13.73 -16.32
C PRO A 9 -13.66 12.41 -16.24
N GLU A 10 -14.66 12.25 -17.11
CA GLU A 10 -15.50 11.05 -17.09
C GLU A 10 -14.67 9.79 -17.34
N LYS A 11 -13.69 9.88 -18.26
CA LYS A 11 -12.78 8.80 -18.61
C LYS A 11 -11.35 9.31 -18.78
N PHE A 12 -10.40 8.54 -18.27
CA PHE A 12 -8.98 8.76 -18.50
C PHE A 12 -8.18 7.51 -18.12
N ILE A 13 -6.94 7.46 -18.59
CA ILE A 13 -6.03 6.33 -18.42
C ILE A 13 -4.78 6.82 -17.71
N ILE A 14 -4.32 6.06 -16.72
CA ILE A 14 -2.99 6.22 -16.14
C ILE A 14 -2.13 5.05 -16.61
N ARG A 15 -0.94 5.33 -17.13
CA ARG A 15 0.06 4.33 -17.49
C ARG A 15 1.28 4.51 -16.60
N PHE A 16 1.81 3.40 -16.13
CA PHE A 16 3.05 3.33 -15.38
C PHE A 16 4.00 2.36 -16.07
N GLN A 17 5.28 2.69 -16.07
CA GLN A 17 6.34 1.78 -16.45
C GLN A 17 7.55 1.98 -15.53
N THR A 18 8.15 0.89 -15.07
CA THR A 18 9.39 0.94 -14.28
C THR A 18 10.52 1.60 -15.06
N ALA A 19 11.49 2.18 -14.34
CA ALA A 19 12.71 2.72 -14.93
C ALA A 19 13.44 1.68 -15.82
N ALA A 20 14.07 2.16 -16.89
CA ALA A 20 14.64 1.30 -17.94
C ALA A 20 15.82 0.43 -17.47
N TYR A 21 16.51 0.81 -16.39
CA TYR A 21 17.62 0.02 -15.83
C TYR A 21 17.15 -1.16 -14.97
N LEU A 22 15.89 -1.20 -14.57
CA LEU A 22 15.37 -2.29 -13.74
C LEU A 22 15.27 -3.56 -14.61
N PRO A 23 15.98 -4.64 -14.27
CA PRO A 23 15.99 -5.84 -15.10
C PRO A 23 14.74 -6.70 -14.86
N SER A 24 14.42 -7.59 -15.80
CA SER A 24 13.55 -8.74 -15.54
C SER A 24 14.11 -9.56 -14.36
N PRO A 25 13.27 -10.19 -13.53
CA PRO A 25 11.80 -10.26 -13.59
C PRO A 25 11.08 -9.08 -12.92
N TYR A 26 11.81 -8.05 -12.47
CA TYR A 26 11.27 -6.91 -11.71
C TYR A 26 10.66 -5.82 -12.59
N ALA A 27 11.13 -5.70 -13.84
CA ALA A 27 10.60 -4.77 -14.84
C ALA A 27 9.11 -5.06 -15.13
N HIS A 28 8.28 -4.02 -15.05
CA HIS A 28 6.85 -4.15 -15.32
C HIS A 28 6.22 -2.83 -15.79
N GLU A 29 5.07 -2.96 -16.42
CA GLU A 29 4.19 -1.86 -16.78
C GLU A 29 2.76 -2.17 -16.32
N TYR A 30 1.99 -1.11 -16.07
CA TYR A 30 0.56 -1.29 -15.89
C TYR A 30 -0.24 -0.11 -16.43
N SER A 31 -1.51 -0.38 -16.71
CA SER A 31 -2.50 0.61 -17.06
C SER A 31 -3.72 0.54 -16.15
N LEU A 32 -4.24 1.71 -15.81
CA LEU A 32 -5.47 1.90 -15.04
C LEU A 32 -6.40 2.79 -15.86
N SER A 33 -7.45 2.20 -16.43
CA SER A 33 -8.51 2.96 -17.10
C SER A 33 -9.64 3.23 -16.13
N PHE A 34 -10.00 4.50 -15.96
CA PHE A 34 -11.05 4.92 -15.05
C PHE A 34 -12.31 5.36 -15.80
N ASP A 35 -13.46 4.97 -15.28
CA ASP A 35 -14.75 5.56 -15.62
C ASP A 35 -15.43 6.07 -14.34
N THR A 36 -15.72 7.37 -14.37
CA THR A 36 -16.13 8.15 -13.20
C THR A 36 -17.57 8.65 -13.33
N ALA A 37 -18.31 8.22 -14.35
CA ALA A 37 -19.68 8.67 -14.63
C ALA A 37 -20.69 8.31 -13.52
N HIS A 38 -20.38 7.31 -12.69
CA HIS A 38 -21.29 6.76 -11.68
C HIS A 38 -20.85 7.06 -10.24
N GLY A 39 -21.63 6.59 -9.25
CA GLY A 39 -21.35 6.78 -7.82
C GLY A 39 -20.13 6.00 -7.31
N SER A 40 -19.78 4.88 -7.95
CA SER A 40 -18.54 4.13 -7.75
C SER A 40 -17.51 4.48 -8.84
N LEU A 41 -16.23 4.20 -8.58
CA LEU A 41 -15.17 4.35 -9.58
C LEU A 41 -15.02 3.03 -10.33
N ALA A 42 -15.38 2.97 -11.61
CA ALA A 42 -15.12 1.80 -12.43
C ALA A 42 -13.64 1.82 -12.88
N VAL A 43 -13.01 0.64 -12.83
CA VAL A 43 -11.58 0.47 -13.10
C VAL A 43 -11.36 -0.73 -14.01
N ASP A 44 -10.50 -0.55 -15.01
CA ASP A 44 -9.89 -1.61 -15.83
C ASP A 44 -8.38 -1.57 -15.58
N PHE A 45 -7.85 -2.58 -14.91
CA PHE A 45 -6.44 -2.70 -14.52
C PHE A 45 -5.77 -3.83 -15.30
N VAL A 46 -4.60 -3.55 -15.86
CA VAL A 46 -3.75 -4.52 -16.55
C VAL A 46 -2.31 -4.29 -16.11
N LEU A 47 -1.67 -5.32 -15.56
CA LEU A 47 -0.26 -5.40 -15.17
C LEU A 47 0.43 -6.45 -16.04
N ASN A 48 1.54 -6.07 -16.66
CA ASN A 48 2.40 -6.96 -17.43
C ASN A 48 3.83 -6.87 -16.92
N TYR A 49 4.48 -8.00 -16.75
CA TYR A 49 5.92 -8.05 -16.52
C TYR A 49 6.68 -8.11 -17.83
N LEU A 50 7.75 -7.34 -17.91
CA LEU A 50 8.50 -7.12 -19.14
C LEU A 50 9.66 -8.13 -19.28
N ASP A 51 9.96 -8.50 -20.52
CA ASP A 51 11.15 -9.26 -20.94
C ASP A 51 11.45 -10.52 -20.09
N ARG A 52 10.40 -11.23 -19.63
CA ARG A 52 10.54 -12.46 -18.84
C ARG A 52 10.75 -13.71 -19.67
N ASP A 53 10.40 -13.66 -20.95
CA ASP A 53 10.62 -14.74 -21.91
C ASP A 53 12.11 -15.02 -22.18
N GLU A 54 12.98 -14.08 -21.79
CA GLU A 54 14.44 -14.25 -21.82
C GLU A 54 15.00 -14.99 -20.60
N LEU A 55 14.21 -15.18 -19.53
CA LEU A 55 14.63 -15.85 -18.30
C LEU A 55 14.18 -17.31 -18.30
N ASP A 56 15.00 -18.19 -17.72
CA ASP A 56 14.54 -19.53 -17.40
C ASP A 56 13.62 -19.53 -16.17
N LEU A 57 12.78 -20.56 -16.07
CA LEU A 57 11.80 -20.69 -15.00
C LEU A 57 12.46 -20.79 -13.62
N GLU A 58 13.65 -21.38 -13.52
CA GLU A 58 14.38 -21.50 -12.24
C GLU A 58 14.75 -20.12 -11.71
N THR A 59 15.27 -19.25 -12.57
CA THR A 59 15.58 -17.85 -12.24
C THR A 59 14.33 -17.08 -11.81
N ILE A 60 13.21 -17.24 -12.51
CA ILE A 60 11.94 -16.57 -12.14
C ILE A 60 11.50 -17.01 -10.74
N LEU A 61 11.52 -18.32 -10.46
CA LEU A 61 11.08 -18.87 -9.17
C LEU A 61 12.04 -18.50 -8.04
N ASP A 62 13.36 -18.50 -8.27
CA ASP A 62 14.37 -18.15 -7.28
C ASP A 62 14.29 -16.68 -6.85
N GLU A 63 13.86 -15.80 -7.76
CA GLU A 63 13.59 -14.38 -7.47
C GLU A 63 12.19 -14.16 -6.80
N GLY A 64 11.46 -15.24 -6.51
CA GLY A 64 10.16 -15.21 -5.81
C GLY A 64 8.96 -14.91 -6.69
N PHE A 65 9.11 -14.99 -8.01
CA PHE A 65 8.04 -14.80 -8.99
C PHE A 65 7.43 -16.13 -9.43
N THR A 66 6.34 -16.08 -10.18
CA THR A 66 5.72 -17.24 -10.82
C THR A 66 5.82 -17.17 -12.34
N GLU A 67 5.52 -18.28 -13.02
CA GLU A 67 5.49 -18.32 -14.48
C GLU A 67 4.47 -17.35 -15.10
N ASN A 68 3.44 -16.94 -14.35
CA ASN A 68 2.38 -16.05 -14.82
C ASN A 68 1.95 -15.07 -13.72
N ASP A 69 2.74 -14.01 -13.52
CA ASP A 69 2.42 -12.93 -12.59
C ASP A 69 1.65 -11.77 -13.24
N ASP A 70 1.48 -11.79 -14.57
CA ASP A 70 0.62 -10.86 -15.27
C ASP A 70 -0.79 -10.91 -14.68
N TYR A 71 -1.40 -9.75 -14.54
CA TYR A 71 -2.66 -9.64 -13.83
C TYR A 71 -3.58 -8.62 -14.46
N ALA A 72 -4.82 -9.02 -14.70
CA ALA A 72 -5.87 -8.15 -15.19
C ALA A 72 -7.09 -8.22 -14.28
N TRP A 73 -7.68 -7.07 -14.00
CA TRP A 73 -8.90 -6.98 -13.22
C TRP A 73 -9.79 -5.85 -13.70
N LYS A 74 -11.09 -6.15 -13.79
CA LYS A 74 -12.11 -5.17 -14.12
C LYS A 74 -13.20 -5.18 -13.07
N GLY A 75 -13.51 -4.03 -12.50
CA GLY A 75 -14.49 -3.92 -11.44
C GLY A 75 -14.74 -2.49 -10.99
N THR A 76 -15.17 -2.34 -9.74
CA THR A 76 -15.50 -1.04 -9.17
C THR A 76 -14.86 -0.86 -7.81
N LEU A 77 -14.28 0.31 -7.56
CA LEU A 77 -13.82 0.76 -6.26
C LEU A 77 -14.87 1.68 -5.60
N PRO A 78 -14.95 1.70 -4.24
CA PRO A 78 -15.86 2.57 -3.51
C PRO A 78 -15.63 4.06 -3.76
N PHE A 79 -16.63 4.89 -3.42
CA PHE A 79 -16.62 6.34 -3.68
C PHE A 79 -15.38 7.07 -3.11
N VAL A 80 -14.79 6.56 -2.01
CA VAL A 80 -13.56 7.15 -1.44
C VAL A 80 -12.44 7.26 -2.47
N TRP A 81 -12.28 6.25 -3.34
CA TRP A 81 -11.26 6.25 -4.39
C TRP A 81 -11.54 7.29 -5.48
N LYS A 82 -12.81 7.55 -5.79
CA LYS A 82 -13.21 8.64 -6.69
C LYS A 82 -12.78 10.00 -6.11
N THR A 83 -12.97 10.22 -4.82
CA THR A 83 -12.55 11.46 -4.13
C THR A 83 -11.03 11.62 -4.09
N ARG A 84 -10.29 10.54 -3.83
CA ARG A 84 -8.82 10.58 -3.82
C ARG A 84 -8.25 10.84 -5.22
N LEU A 85 -8.79 10.15 -6.23
CA LEU A 85 -8.41 10.35 -7.62
C LEU A 85 -8.68 11.80 -8.09
N GLN A 86 -9.79 12.41 -7.67
CA GLN A 86 -10.07 13.84 -7.88
C GLN A 86 -9.02 14.79 -7.31
N GLN A 87 -8.38 14.42 -6.20
CA GLN A 87 -7.31 15.23 -5.59
C GLN A 87 -6.01 15.11 -6.40
N MET A 88 -5.74 13.92 -6.95
CA MET A 88 -4.54 13.65 -7.74
C MET A 88 -4.55 14.34 -9.09
N VAL A 89 -5.69 14.37 -9.80
CA VAL A 89 -5.75 14.97 -11.14
C VAL A 89 -6.02 16.49 -11.16
N GLN A 90 -5.84 17.18 -10.03
CA GLN A 90 -6.00 18.64 -10.01
C GLN A 90 -4.93 19.30 -10.89
N PRO A 91 -5.23 20.44 -11.55
CA PRO A 91 -4.27 21.10 -12.44
C PRO A 91 -2.92 21.44 -11.81
N LYS A 92 -2.87 21.66 -10.49
CA LYS A 92 -1.63 21.92 -9.74
C LYS A 92 -0.73 20.70 -9.56
N GLN A 93 -1.28 19.50 -9.70
CA GLN A 93 -0.59 18.21 -9.52
C GLN A 93 -0.05 17.66 -10.84
N LEU A 94 -0.31 18.36 -11.96
CA LEU A 94 -0.03 17.88 -13.30
C LEU A 94 0.75 18.92 -14.10
N VAL A 95 1.70 18.46 -14.89
CA VAL A 95 2.48 19.27 -15.83
C VAL A 95 2.30 18.74 -17.26
N LEU A 96 2.54 19.60 -18.26
CA LEU A 96 2.44 19.20 -19.67
C LEU A 96 3.72 18.51 -20.17
N ASN A 97 4.86 18.83 -19.56
CA ASN A 97 6.15 18.26 -19.88
C ASN A 97 6.82 17.84 -18.58
N SER A 98 7.40 16.65 -18.55
CA SER A 98 8.28 16.19 -17.49
C SER A 98 9.64 15.82 -18.08
N TYR A 99 10.71 16.03 -17.32
CA TYR A 99 12.01 15.44 -17.63
C TYR A 99 12.07 14.09 -16.91
N ILE A 100 12.19 13.03 -17.69
CA ILE A 100 12.22 11.66 -17.19
C ILE A 100 13.59 11.12 -17.59
N SER A 101 14.42 10.84 -16.60
CA SER A 101 15.72 10.21 -16.84
C SER A 101 15.53 8.71 -17.02
N GLU A 102 16.56 8.03 -17.55
CA GLU A 102 16.56 6.56 -17.64
C GLU A 102 16.46 5.86 -16.27
N ASN A 103 16.70 6.61 -15.18
CA ASN A 103 16.62 6.12 -13.81
C ASN A 103 15.23 6.31 -13.18
N ASP A 104 14.32 6.99 -13.86
CA ASP A 104 13.00 7.31 -13.32
C ASP A 104 11.94 6.40 -13.93
N SER A 105 10.98 5.99 -13.11
CA SER A 105 9.75 5.37 -13.61
C SER A 105 8.91 6.40 -14.38
N LEU A 106 8.21 5.94 -15.41
CA LEU A 106 7.33 6.77 -16.23
C LEU A 106 5.91 6.68 -15.68
N ILE A 107 5.29 7.85 -15.42
CA ILE A 107 3.85 7.95 -15.14
C ILE A 107 3.23 8.91 -16.16
N GLU A 108 2.33 8.39 -16.99
CA GLU A 108 1.58 9.16 -17.98
C GLU A 108 0.10 9.15 -17.68
N ILE A 109 -0.55 10.30 -17.82
CA ILE A 109 -1.97 10.46 -17.58
C ILE A 109 -2.60 10.99 -18.85
N GLU A 110 -3.38 10.14 -19.51
CA GLU A 110 -4.07 10.44 -20.75
C GLU A 110 -5.53 10.77 -20.45
N PHE A 111 -5.89 12.04 -20.67
CA PHE A 111 -7.27 12.48 -20.62
C PHE A 111 -7.90 12.41 -22.01
N GLN A 112 -9.14 11.92 -22.05
CA GLN A 112 -10.01 12.07 -23.21
C GLN A 112 -10.82 13.37 -23.03
N ASP A 113 -10.67 14.33 -23.94
CA ASP A 113 -11.49 15.54 -23.92
C ASP A 113 -12.84 15.34 -24.64
N GLU A 114 -13.72 16.34 -24.56
CA GLU A 114 -15.04 16.33 -25.20
C GLU A 114 -14.99 16.30 -26.74
N GLU A 115 -13.85 16.62 -27.35
CA GLU A 115 -13.58 16.58 -28.79
C GLU A 115 -12.79 15.32 -29.20
N GLU A 116 -12.67 14.32 -28.31
CA GLU A 116 -11.87 13.09 -28.46
C GLU A 116 -10.37 13.34 -28.69
N GLN A 117 -9.86 14.53 -28.38
CA GLN A 117 -8.42 14.79 -28.43
C GLN A 117 -7.75 14.24 -27.17
N GLN A 118 -6.70 13.47 -27.39
CA GLN A 118 -5.88 12.91 -26.32
C GLN A 118 -4.97 14.00 -25.76
N LYS A 119 -5.09 14.27 -24.46
CA LYS A 119 -4.17 15.15 -23.74
C LYS A 119 -3.36 14.35 -22.74
N ILE A 120 -2.06 14.23 -23.00
CA ILE A 120 -1.11 13.59 -22.10
C ILE A 120 -0.57 14.63 -21.11
N GLN A 121 -0.54 14.27 -19.84
CA GLN A 121 0.05 15.04 -18.75
C GLN A 121 0.88 14.11 -17.85
N PHE A 122 1.76 14.71 -17.06
CA PHE A 122 2.65 14.01 -16.14
C PHE A 122 2.46 14.51 -14.70
N PRO A 123 2.75 13.70 -13.69
CA PRO A 123 2.84 14.15 -12.30
C PRO A 123 3.77 15.35 -12.12
N ALA A 124 3.35 16.33 -11.32
CA ALA A 124 4.23 17.37 -10.80
C ALA A 124 5.09 16.88 -9.63
N ASP A 125 4.61 15.84 -8.93
CA ASP A 125 5.26 15.19 -7.79
C ASP A 125 5.16 13.67 -8.00
N THR A 126 6.21 13.07 -8.55
CA THR A 126 6.23 11.65 -8.90
C THR A 126 6.11 10.75 -7.68
N GLU A 127 6.77 11.10 -6.57
CA GLU A 127 6.73 10.30 -5.33
C GLU A 127 5.30 10.21 -4.79
N LEU A 128 4.59 11.34 -4.72
CA LEU A 128 3.19 11.35 -4.28
C LEU A 128 2.29 10.48 -5.17
N TRP A 129 2.55 10.48 -6.48
CA TRP A 129 1.81 9.66 -7.44
C TRP A 129 2.15 8.18 -7.31
N ASP A 130 3.42 7.81 -7.14
CA ASP A 130 3.83 6.43 -6.91
C ASP A 130 3.13 5.84 -5.69
N TYR A 131 3.12 6.58 -4.57
CA TYR A 131 2.37 6.16 -3.38
C TYR A 131 0.87 5.97 -3.67
N PHE A 132 0.25 6.93 -4.36
CA PHE A 132 -1.17 6.83 -4.70
C PHE A 132 -1.47 5.59 -5.58
N LEU A 133 -0.61 5.32 -6.57
CA LEU A 133 -0.78 4.19 -7.47
C LEU A 133 -0.54 2.84 -6.76
N GLN A 134 0.40 2.79 -5.82
CA GLN A 134 0.57 1.61 -4.97
C GLN A 134 -0.69 1.36 -4.13
N GLU A 135 -1.23 2.39 -3.47
CA GLU A 135 -2.42 2.21 -2.63
C GLU A 135 -3.67 1.82 -3.46
N ILE A 136 -3.85 2.33 -4.69
CA ILE A 136 -4.99 1.96 -5.52
C ILE A 136 -4.87 0.52 -6.06
N ILE A 137 -3.65 0.06 -6.36
CA ILE A 137 -3.40 -1.34 -6.73
C ILE A 137 -3.70 -2.27 -5.55
N GLN A 138 -3.30 -1.89 -4.34
CA GLN A 138 -3.65 -2.62 -3.11
C GLN A 138 -5.18 -2.70 -2.91
N ALA A 139 -5.91 -1.60 -3.16
CA ALA A 139 -7.37 -1.62 -3.14
C ALA A 139 -7.99 -2.53 -4.21
N ILE A 140 -7.37 -2.63 -5.39
CA ILE A 140 -7.78 -3.56 -6.46
C ILE A 140 -7.56 -5.01 -6.03
N TYR A 141 -6.42 -5.33 -5.40
CA TYR A 141 -6.14 -6.66 -4.89
C TYR A 141 -7.08 -7.07 -3.76
N GLU A 142 -7.45 -6.16 -2.86
CA GLU A 142 -8.50 -6.39 -1.87
C GLU A 142 -9.88 -6.58 -2.54
N ALA A 143 -10.23 -5.75 -3.53
CA ALA A 143 -11.52 -5.82 -4.22
C ALA A 143 -11.69 -7.12 -5.03
N SER A 144 -10.62 -7.62 -5.61
CA SER A 144 -10.63 -8.86 -6.40
C SER A 144 -10.58 -10.11 -5.54
N GLY A 145 -10.24 -9.99 -4.25
CA GLY A 145 -9.97 -11.10 -3.36
C GLY A 145 -8.62 -11.77 -3.59
N LYS A 146 -7.72 -11.15 -4.37
CA LYS A 146 -6.33 -11.61 -4.52
C LYS A 146 -5.57 -11.46 -3.19
N GLU A 147 -5.84 -10.39 -2.45
CA GLU A 147 -5.26 -10.13 -1.14
C GLU A 147 -6.33 -9.86 -0.09
N ARG A 148 -6.00 -10.14 1.18
CA ARG A 148 -6.84 -9.79 2.33
C ARG A 148 -6.46 -8.38 2.81
N PRO A 149 -7.37 -7.66 3.49
CA PRO A 149 -7.01 -6.43 4.17
C PRO A 149 -5.80 -6.62 5.08
N PHE A 150 -4.94 -5.60 5.14
CA PHE A 150 -3.76 -5.61 5.97
C PHE A 150 -4.11 -5.88 7.44
N GLU A 151 -3.36 -6.78 8.06
CA GLU A 151 -3.49 -7.14 9.47
C GLU A 151 -2.13 -7.11 10.14
N LEU A 152 -2.07 -6.48 11.32
CA LEU A 152 -0.89 -6.50 12.16
C LEU A 152 -1.31 -6.60 13.62
N ARG A 153 -0.62 -7.45 14.39
CA ARG A 153 -0.86 -7.57 15.83
C ARG A 153 0.43 -7.41 16.61
N TYR A 154 0.42 -6.51 17.57
CA TYR A 154 1.52 -6.28 18.49
C TYR A 154 1.15 -6.77 19.88
N LEU A 155 1.93 -7.71 20.41
CA LEU A 155 1.73 -8.33 21.72
C LEU A 155 2.90 -7.96 22.62
N HIS A 156 2.59 -7.29 23.72
CA HIS A 156 3.54 -7.03 24.80
C HIS A 156 3.17 -7.88 26.02
N ILE A 157 4.12 -8.62 26.57
CA ILE A 157 3.94 -9.44 27.77
C ILE A 157 4.97 -9.01 28.82
N GLU A 158 4.49 -8.55 29.98
CA GLU A 158 5.33 -8.26 31.14
C GLU A 158 4.77 -8.95 32.40
N LYS A 159 5.53 -9.89 32.96
CA LYS A 159 5.18 -10.66 34.17
C LYS A 159 3.82 -11.38 34.06
N MET A 160 2.76 -10.79 34.61
CA MET A 160 1.39 -11.33 34.61
C MET A 160 0.41 -10.47 33.79
N GLU A 161 0.90 -9.42 33.16
CA GLU A 161 0.12 -8.51 32.33
C GLU A 161 0.52 -8.69 30.86
N SER A 162 -0.46 -8.60 29.97
CA SER A 162 -0.22 -8.58 28.54
C SER A 162 -1.17 -7.59 27.89
N SER A 163 -0.69 -6.85 26.90
CA SER A 163 -1.52 -6.03 26.02
C SER A 163 -1.37 -6.52 24.58
N LEU A 164 -2.52 -6.61 23.90
CA LEU A 164 -2.60 -6.99 22.49
C LEU A 164 -3.23 -5.84 21.71
N LEU A 165 -2.44 -5.21 20.85
CA LEU A 165 -2.93 -4.29 19.84
C LEU A 165 -3.19 -5.06 18.56
N ASN A 166 -4.41 -4.98 18.04
CA ASN A 166 -4.77 -5.50 16.73
C ASN A 166 -5.04 -4.32 15.81
N PHE A 167 -4.34 -4.26 14.69
CA PHE A 167 -4.48 -3.26 13.64
C PHE A 167 -5.03 -3.91 12.38
N GLN A 168 -6.01 -3.27 11.77
CA GLN A 168 -6.56 -3.69 10.49
C GLN A 168 -6.69 -2.47 9.59
N ALA A 169 -6.10 -2.53 8.40
CA ALA A 169 -6.27 -1.52 7.37
C ALA A 169 -6.94 -2.13 6.15
N SER A 170 -7.92 -1.43 5.58
CA SER A 170 -8.50 -1.78 4.28
C SER A 170 -8.20 -0.67 3.29
N PHE A 171 -7.38 -0.97 2.29
CA PHE A 171 -7.14 -0.11 1.14
C PHE A 171 -8.42 0.06 0.32
N LEU A 172 -9.24 -0.99 0.19
CA LEU A 172 -10.52 -0.91 -0.51
C LEU A 172 -11.42 0.22 0.03
N HIS A 173 -11.47 0.35 1.36
CA HIS A 173 -12.31 1.33 2.03
C HIS A 173 -11.56 2.56 2.56
N CYS A 174 -10.22 2.61 2.41
CA CYS A 174 -9.34 3.59 3.06
C CYS A 174 -9.62 3.74 4.56
N THR A 175 -9.76 2.62 5.27
CA THR A 175 -10.05 2.60 6.71
C THR A 175 -8.90 2.01 7.49
N PHE A 176 -8.58 2.63 8.63
CA PHE A 176 -7.61 2.11 9.58
C PHE A 176 -8.26 1.97 10.96
N GLN A 177 -8.27 0.74 11.46
CA GLN A 177 -8.94 0.34 12.68
C GLN A 177 -7.95 -0.29 13.64
N ALA A 178 -8.14 0.00 14.92
CA ALA A 178 -7.36 -0.63 15.97
C ALA A 178 -8.24 -1.11 17.11
N THR A 179 -7.85 -2.22 17.73
CA THR A 179 -8.49 -2.81 18.91
C THR A 179 -7.42 -3.11 19.93
N LEU A 180 -7.60 -2.64 21.17
CA LEU A 180 -6.76 -2.97 22.31
C LEU A 180 -7.46 -4.04 23.15
N ASP A 181 -6.85 -5.22 23.27
CA ASP A 181 -7.39 -6.35 24.02
C ASP A 181 -8.86 -6.67 23.66
N GLN A 182 -9.77 -6.44 24.61
CA GLN A 182 -11.22 -6.64 24.45
C GLN A 182 -12.01 -5.33 24.40
N HIS A 183 -11.33 -4.19 24.27
CA HIS A 183 -11.99 -2.89 24.13
C HIS A 183 -12.68 -2.75 22.77
N PRO A 184 -13.65 -1.83 22.63
CA PRO A 184 -14.23 -1.52 21.33
C PRO A 184 -13.18 -1.05 20.31
N THR A 185 -13.40 -1.42 19.05
CA THR A 185 -12.58 -0.96 17.92
C THR A 185 -12.69 0.56 17.76
N VAL A 186 -11.56 1.22 17.54
CA VAL A 186 -11.46 2.66 17.27
C VAL A 186 -10.94 2.91 15.86
N LEU A 187 -11.35 4.03 15.26
CA LEU A 187 -10.82 4.51 13.99
C LEU A 187 -9.59 5.39 14.22
N LEU A 188 -8.52 5.08 13.51
CA LEU A 188 -7.29 5.84 13.43
C LEU A 188 -7.21 6.63 12.11
N PRO A 189 -6.42 7.71 12.03
CA PRO A 189 -6.19 8.42 10.78
C PRO A 189 -5.61 7.47 9.71
N TRP A 190 -6.12 7.53 8.48
CA TRP A 190 -5.64 6.67 7.38
C TRP A 190 -4.16 6.90 7.10
N GLU A 191 -3.70 8.15 7.23
CA GLU A 191 -2.32 8.56 7.01
C GLU A 191 -1.33 7.83 7.93
N SER A 192 -1.79 7.30 9.07
CA SER A 192 -0.96 6.52 9.99
C SER A 192 -0.65 5.10 9.50
N VAL A 193 -1.38 4.59 8.50
CA VAL A 193 -1.10 3.26 7.89
C VAL A 193 0.28 3.27 7.24
N ASN A 194 0.62 4.32 6.50
CA ASN A 194 1.89 4.41 5.78
C ASN A 194 3.08 4.48 6.74
N GLU A 195 2.97 5.24 7.83
CA GLU A 195 3.99 5.27 8.89
C GLU A 195 4.16 3.89 9.53
N LEU A 196 3.05 3.19 9.80
CA LEU A 196 3.07 1.85 10.37
C LEU A 196 3.77 0.86 9.45
N MET A 197 3.33 0.75 8.20
CA MET A 197 3.89 -0.19 7.23
C MET A 197 5.36 0.12 6.95
N ALA A 198 5.71 1.37 6.69
CA ALA A 198 7.10 1.76 6.44
C ALA A 198 8.00 1.43 7.64
N THR A 199 7.53 1.64 8.86
CA THR A 199 8.33 1.34 10.06
C THR A 199 8.50 -0.16 10.28
N VAL A 200 7.42 -0.94 10.11
CA VAL A 200 7.43 -2.38 10.36
C VAL A 200 8.20 -3.15 9.29
N PHE A 201 7.93 -2.89 8.01
CA PHE A 201 8.52 -3.66 6.91
C PHE A 201 9.94 -3.21 6.53
N THR A 202 10.51 -2.24 7.24
CA THR A 202 11.97 -1.97 7.16
C THR A 202 12.78 -2.96 7.99
N ALA A 203 12.17 -3.64 8.97
CA ALA A 203 12.87 -4.63 9.78
C ALA A 203 13.15 -5.91 8.99
N GLU A 204 14.15 -6.67 9.45
CA GLU A 204 14.46 -7.99 8.87
C GLU A 204 13.71 -9.07 9.66
N PHE A 205 12.95 -9.89 8.96
CA PHE A 205 12.16 -10.98 9.53
C PHE A 205 12.88 -12.31 9.29
N ILE A 206 12.96 -13.14 10.34
CA ILE A 206 13.59 -14.47 10.33
C ILE A 206 12.49 -15.51 10.63
N PRO A 207 11.81 -16.05 9.61
CA PRO A 207 10.69 -16.99 9.78
C PRO A 207 11.07 -18.24 10.59
N GLU A 208 12.33 -18.68 10.50
CA GLU A 208 12.84 -19.86 11.21
C GLU A 208 12.82 -19.69 12.73
N GLU A 209 12.92 -18.45 13.22
CA GLU A 209 12.90 -18.09 14.64
C GLU A 209 11.49 -17.66 15.11
N ALA A 210 10.49 -17.75 14.22
CA ALA A 210 9.13 -17.36 14.53
C ALA A 210 8.32 -18.47 15.23
N TYR A 211 7.37 -18.06 16.05
CA TYR A 211 6.46 -18.93 16.79
C TYR A 211 5.19 -19.17 15.96
N GLN A 212 4.84 -20.44 15.73
CA GLN A 212 3.58 -20.83 15.08
C GLN A 212 2.33 -20.61 15.94
N ARG A 213 2.51 -20.33 17.23
CA ARG A 213 1.42 -20.13 18.20
C ARG A 213 1.66 -18.83 18.95
N LYS A 214 0.56 -18.21 19.40
CA LYS A 214 0.62 -17.00 20.22
C LYS A 214 1.58 -17.18 21.40
N PRO A 215 2.62 -16.33 21.52
CA PRO A 215 3.59 -16.41 22.61
C PRO A 215 2.97 -16.20 23.99
N THR A 216 3.60 -16.79 25.01
CA THR A 216 3.19 -16.66 26.43
C THR A 216 4.32 -16.21 27.35
N GLN A 217 5.56 -16.12 26.83
CA GLN A 217 6.71 -15.68 27.62
C GLN A 217 6.80 -14.14 27.62
N PRO A 218 7.44 -13.53 28.62
CA PRO A 218 7.66 -12.09 28.62
C PRO A 218 8.46 -11.63 27.39
N GLY A 219 8.01 -10.55 26.75
CA GLY A 219 8.63 -10.04 25.53
C GLY A 219 7.71 -9.18 24.68
N ASN A 220 8.26 -8.70 23.56
CA ASN A 220 7.53 -8.01 22.50
C ASN A 220 7.45 -8.93 21.29
N TYR A 221 6.25 -9.08 20.75
CA TYR A 221 5.99 -9.96 19.63
C TYR A 221 5.14 -9.26 18.57
N LEU A 222 5.40 -9.59 17.32
CA LEU A 222 4.66 -9.08 16.17
C LEU A 222 4.07 -10.23 15.36
N TYR A 223 2.88 -10.02 14.84
CA TYR A 223 2.25 -10.86 13.82
C TYR A 223 1.90 -9.96 12.64
N ILE A 224 2.26 -10.38 11.42
CA ILE A 224 2.14 -9.55 10.20
C ILE A 224 1.17 -10.12 9.16
N GLY A 225 0.34 -11.10 9.54
CA GLY A 225 -0.68 -11.67 8.65
C GLY A 225 -0.30 -12.99 7.97
N ASP A 226 0.87 -13.54 8.30
CA ASP A 226 1.50 -14.72 7.71
C ASP A 226 1.42 -15.98 8.60
N ASP A 227 0.52 -16.00 9.58
CA ASP A 227 0.34 -17.09 10.55
C ASP A 227 1.54 -17.33 11.51
N LEU A 228 2.50 -16.39 11.56
CA LEU A 228 3.68 -16.45 12.43
C LEU A 228 3.74 -15.29 13.44
N TRP A 229 4.29 -15.58 14.62
CA TRP A 229 4.59 -14.60 15.66
C TRP A 229 6.09 -14.44 15.81
N TYR A 230 6.58 -13.23 15.62
CA TYR A 230 8.00 -12.94 15.66
C TYR A 230 8.39 -12.20 16.94
N ALA A 231 9.38 -12.73 17.67
CA ALA A 231 9.92 -12.07 18.85
C ALA A 231 10.94 -10.98 18.46
N PHE A 232 10.88 -9.83 19.12
CA PHE A 232 11.83 -8.74 18.90
C PHE A 232 13.24 -9.17 19.34
N GLY A 233 14.23 -8.98 18.45
CA GLY A 233 15.63 -9.35 18.67
C GLY A 233 15.97 -10.80 18.34
N GLU A 234 14.97 -11.62 17.99
CA GLU A 234 15.14 -13.01 17.54
C GLU A 234 14.52 -13.18 16.15
N GLY A 235 13.19 -13.21 16.06
CA GLY A 235 12.46 -13.34 14.79
C GLY A 235 12.31 -12.03 14.01
N ILE A 236 12.47 -10.88 14.66
CA ILE A 236 12.62 -9.59 13.98
C ILE A 236 13.89 -8.92 14.47
N VAL A 237 14.78 -8.58 13.54
CA VAL A 237 16.09 -8.00 13.84
C VAL A 237 16.31 -6.67 13.11
N GLU A 238 17.34 -5.96 13.52
CA GLU A 238 17.76 -4.73 12.86
C GLU A 238 18.36 -5.05 11.48
N PRO A 239 17.92 -4.39 10.39
CA PRO A 239 18.41 -4.66 9.03
C PRO A 239 19.89 -4.30 8.82
N ALA A 240 20.49 -3.55 9.76
CA ALA A 240 21.91 -3.22 9.74
C ALA A 240 22.43 -2.94 11.17
N PRO A 241 23.73 -3.14 11.46
CA PRO A 241 24.29 -2.99 12.81
C PRO A 241 24.10 -1.63 13.50
N LYS A 242 23.88 -0.56 12.73
CA LYS A 242 23.64 0.81 13.26
C LYS A 242 22.17 1.25 13.16
N SER A 243 21.31 0.37 12.65
CA SER A 243 19.90 0.62 12.55
C SER A 243 19.26 0.73 13.95
N LYS A 244 18.13 1.42 14.02
CA LYS A 244 17.32 1.61 15.22
C LYS A 244 15.84 1.43 14.90
N ILE A 245 15.51 0.50 14.03
CA ILE A 245 14.14 0.22 13.63
C ILE A 245 13.36 -0.42 14.77
N LEU A 246 13.93 -1.36 15.55
CA LEU A 246 13.16 -1.99 16.63
C LEU A 246 12.77 -0.99 17.74
N PRO A 247 13.67 -0.10 18.20
CA PRO A 247 13.27 0.98 19.11
C PRO A 247 12.23 1.93 18.52
N LYS A 248 12.31 2.24 17.20
CA LYS A 248 11.32 3.09 16.52
C LYS A 248 9.95 2.40 16.43
N MET A 249 9.92 1.11 16.11
CA MET A 249 8.71 0.29 16.11
C MET A 249 8.07 0.29 17.50
N GLN A 250 8.86 0.08 18.56
CA GLN A 250 8.34 0.12 19.92
C GLN A 250 7.75 1.48 20.28
N GLN A 251 8.45 2.58 19.97
CA GLN A 251 7.94 3.94 20.17
C GLN A 251 6.64 4.21 19.39
N LEU A 252 6.55 3.70 18.17
CA LEU A 252 5.34 3.78 17.36
C LEU A 252 4.17 3.05 18.02
N PHE A 253 4.37 1.80 18.46
CA PHE A 253 3.32 1.03 19.14
C PHE A 253 2.91 1.66 20.47
N ASP A 254 3.85 2.18 21.25
CA ASP A 254 3.56 2.90 22.49
C ASP A 254 2.71 4.14 22.22
N ARG A 255 3.03 4.91 21.17
CA ARG A 255 2.24 6.08 20.76
C ARG A 255 0.83 5.68 20.32
N LEU A 256 0.70 4.67 19.45
CA LEU A 256 -0.59 4.18 18.98
C LEU A 256 -1.43 3.63 20.13
N HIS A 257 -0.81 2.93 21.09
CA HIS A 257 -1.47 2.46 22.30
C HIS A 257 -2.10 3.60 23.10
N GLN A 258 -1.36 4.69 23.33
CA GLN A 258 -1.87 5.87 24.05
C GLN A 258 -3.00 6.57 23.28
N GLU A 259 -2.90 6.66 21.95
CA GLU A 259 -3.96 7.23 21.11
C GLU A 259 -5.26 6.41 21.20
N ILE A 260 -5.14 5.08 21.16
CA ILE A 260 -6.26 4.15 21.29
C ILE A 260 -6.92 4.30 22.67
N LEU A 261 -6.14 4.31 23.77
CA LEU A 261 -6.65 4.53 25.12
C LEU A 261 -7.40 5.86 25.25
N THR A 262 -6.87 6.92 24.64
CA THR A 262 -7.51 8.24 24.64
C THR A 262 -8.87 8.20 23.94
N LYS A 263 -8.95 7.54 22.78
CA LYS A 263 -10.19 7.37 22.01
C LYS A 263 -11.20 6.48 22.74
N ILE A 264 -10.75 5.40 23.39
CA ILE A 264 -11.63 4.53 24.20
C ILE A 264 -12.24 5.33 25.37
N GLY A 265 -11.44 6.13 26.08
CA GLY A 265 -11.91 6.93 27.21
C GLY A 265 -12.84 8.10 26.83
N THR A 266 -13.00 8.39 25.53
CA THR A 266 -13.94 9.41 25.01
C THR A 266 -15.25 8.83 24.47
N ILE A 267 -15.41 7.50 24.47
CA ILE A 267 -16.63 6.76 24.10
C ILE A 267 -17.46 6.48 25.36
#